data_AF-A0A845DHY2-F1
#
_entry.id   AF-A0A845DHY2-F1
#
_cell.length_a   1.000
_cell.length_b   1.000
_cell.length_c   1.000
_cell.angle_alpha   90.00
_cell.angle_beta   90.00
_cell.angle_gamma   90.00
#
_symmetry.space_group_name_H-M   'P 1'
#
loop_
_entity.id
_entity.type
_entity.pdbx_description
1 polymer ?
#
loop_
_entity_poly.entity_id
_entity_poly.type
_entity_poly.pdbx_seq_one_letter_code
_entity_poly.pdbx_strand_id
1 'polypeptide(L)'
;MVNWSGCLGRRSVRAYPSSCAELELIDSWELERERVGVLVGKAKLAAEEWVRCEGSALPGFQGAFLAGSVTTLPDEVPLPESSDVDISVVMEEPPPVKAGKFRFRGALLEVSYEARERLRTPETVLRDPHLAGGIRGMHIVADPLGRLASLQSEVARKYALRRWVRQRCRTATAAATGRLQHTDASAPLHERVTSWLFGTSLTALI
;
A
#
# COMPACT_ATOMS: atom_id res chain seq x y z
N MET A 1 -22.38 -13.06 34.69
CA MET A 1 -22.49 -14.43 34.17
C MET A 1 -23.59 -14.45 33.13
N VAL A 2 -23.24 -14.24 31.85
CA VAL A 2 -24.18 -14.44 30.72
C VAL A 2 -23.38 -15.10 29.60
N ASN A 3 -23.91 -16.25 29.21
CA ASN A 3 -23.33 -17.29 28.38
C ASN A 3 -23.45 -16.91 26.89
N TRP A 4 -22.35 -16.93 26.14
CA TRP A 4 -22.36 -16.81 24.67
C TRP A 4 -21.97 -18.16 24.08
N SER A 5 -22.96 -18.95 23.72
CA SER A 5 -22.79 -20.16 22.91
C SER A 5 -23.53 -19.98 21.58
N GLY A 6 -22.79 -20.04 20.49
CA GLY A 6 -23.27 -20.49 19.17
C GLY A 6 -23.91 -19.43 18.26
N CYS A 7 -23.16 -19.02 17.23
CA CYS A 7 -23.65 -19.05 15.84
C CYS A 7 -22.47 -18.82 14.87
N LEU A 8 -22.02 -19.92 14.26
CA LEU A 8 -21.22 -19.94 13.05
C LEU A 8 -22.01 -19.23 11.94
N GLY A 9 -21.55 -18.04 11.56
CA GLY A 9 -22.07 -17.30 10.42
C GLY A 9 -20.91 -16.76 9.61
N ARG A 10 -20.47 -17.51 8.59
CA ARG A 10 -19.63 -16.99 7.50
C ARG A 10 -20.37 -15.81 6.88
N ARG A 11 -20.01 -14.57 7.24
CA ARG A 11 -20.43 -13.40 6.49
C ARG A 11 -19.48 -13.26 5.32
N SER A 12 -19.93 -13.80 4.18
CA SER A 12 -19.50 -13.45 2.84
C SER A 12 -19.25 -11.95 2.76
N VAL A 13 -18.04 -11.56 2.38
CA VAL A 13 -17.75 -10.23 1.89
C VAL A 13 -18.68 -10.02 0.69
N ARG A 14 -19.64 -9.10 0.79
CA ARG A 14 -20.41 -8.66 -0.36
C ARG A 14 -19.44 -7.94 -1.28
N ALA A 15 -19.22 -8.52 -2.46
CA ALA A 15 -18.77 -7.76 -3.61
C ALA A 15 -19.75 -6.59 -3.80
N TYR A 16 -19.26 -5.36 -3.66
CA TYR A 16 -20.01 -4.21 -4.12
C TYR A 16 -20.05 -4.27 -5.65
N PRO A 17 -21.22 -4.15 -6.30
CA PRO A 17 -21.28 -4.12 -7.75
C PRO A 17 -20.56 -2.85 -8.23
N SER A 18 -19.51 -3.05 -9.04
CA SER A 18 -18.73 -1.99 -9.67
C SER A 18 -19.62 -1.17 -10.59
N SER A 19 -19.73 0.13 -10.36
CA SER A 19 -20.58 1.03 -11.17
C SER A 19 -19.99 1.39 -12.54
N CYS A 20 -18.78 0.92 -12.86
CA CYS A 20 -18.08 1.20 -14.13
C CYS A 20 -17.97 0.00 -15.07
N ALA A 21 -18.71 -1.09 -14.82
CA ALA A 21 -18.71 -2.26 -15.70
C ALA A 21 -19.66 -2.11 -16.90
N GLU A 22 -19.54 -1.03 -17.68
CA GLU A 22 -20.15 -0.98 -19.02
C GLU A 22 -19.54 0.13 -19.87
N LEU A 23 -18.38 -0.12 -20.48
CA LEU A 23 -17.99 0.47 -21.76
C LEU A 23 -17.01 -0.51 -22.44
N GLU A 24 -17.58 -1.34 -23.30
CA GLU A 24 -16.87 -2.24 -24.20
C GLU A 24 -16.10 -1.44 -25.26
N LEU A 25 -14.80 -1.71 -25.36
CA LEU A 25 -14.05 -1.67 -26.62
C LEU A 25 -13.07 -2.85 -26.57
N ILE A 26 -13.58 -4.00 -27.00
CA ILE A 26 -12.77 -5.16 -27.36
C ILE A 26 -12.29 -4.91 -28.79
N ASP A 27 -11.01 -4.63 -28.99
CA ASP A 27 -10.27 -5.28 -30.08
C ASP A 27 -8.74 -5.21 -29.86
N SER A 28 -8.05 -6.29 -30.20
CA SER A 28 -6.59 -6.57 -30.16
C SER A 28 -5.93 -7.26 -28.95
N TRP A 29 -6.61 -7.51 -27.81
CA TRP A 29 -5.95 -8.13 -26.63
C TRP A 29 -5.95 -9.67 -26.57
N GLU A 30 -6.53 -10.36 -27.54
CA GLU A 30 -6.80 -11.80 -27.43
C GLU A 30 -5.74 -12.72 -28.07
N LEU A 31 -4.72 -12.16 -28.75
CA LEU A 31 -3.70 -12.96 -29.47
C LEU A 31 -2.31 -13.02 -28.82
N GLU A 32 -2.06 -12.33 -27.70
CA GLU A 32 -0.76 -12.35 -27.00
C GLU A 32 -0.81 -13.05 -25.64
N ARG A 33 -1.86 -13.86 -25.43
CA ARG A 33 -2.24 -14.46 -24.15
C ARG A 33 -1.49 -15.75 -23.80
N GLU A 34 -0.23 -15.88 -24.24
CA GLU A 34 0.68 -16.93 -23.80
C GLU A 34 1.95 -16.34 -23.15
N ARG A 35 1.95 -16.36 -21.80
CA ARG A 35 3.10 -16.24 -20.89
C ARG A 35 3.70 -14.86 -20.60
N VAL A 36 3.16 -13.76 -21.13
CA VAL A 36 3.65 -12.42 -20.79
C VAL A 36 2.65 -11.75 -19.85
N GLY A 37 3.05 -11.53 -18.59
CA GLY A 37 2.23 -10.82 -17.60
C GLY A 37 1.85 -9.41 -18.06
N VAL A 38 0.92 -8.76 -17.36
CA VAL A 38 0.47 -7.40 -17.73
C VAL A 38 1.67 -6.45 -17.74
N LEU A 39 1.79 -5.57 -18.72
CA LEU A 39 2.87 -4.58 -18.73
C LEU A 39 2.73 -3.64 -17.53
N VAL A 40 3.84 -3.23 -16.93
CA VAL A 40 3.86 -2.31 -15.76
C VAL A 40 3.02 -1.06 -16.04
N GLY A 41 3.14 -0.45 -17.22
CA GLY A 41 2.35 0.72 -17.59
C GLY A 41 0.85 0.46 -17.59
N LYS A 42 0.43 -0.72 -18.08
CA LYS A 42 -0.98 -1.15 -18.02
C LYS A 42 -1.44 -1.39 -16.59
N ALA A 43 -0.57 -1.93 -15.74
CA ALA A 43 -0.86 -2.15 -14.33
C ALA A 43 -1.07 -0.82 -13.58
N LYS A 44 -0.21 0.18 -13.85
CA LYS A 44 -0.36 1.55 -13.33
C LYS A 44 -1.67 2.18 -13.80
N LEU A 45 -1.99 2.10 -15.10
CA LEU A 45 -3.26 2.61 -15.64
C LEU A 45 -4.48 1.94 -15.01
N ALA A 46 -4.43 0.62 -14.78
CA ALA A 46 -5.51 -0.09 -14.09
C ALA A 46 -5.70 0.42 -12.64
N ALA A 47 -4.61 0.69 -11.93
CA ALA A 47 -4.66 1.28 -10.59
C ALA A 47 -5.22 2.72 -10.60
N GLU A 48 -4.77 3.54 -11.55
CA GLU A 48 -5.27 4.91 -11.74
C GLU A 48 -6.76 4.93 -12.03
N GLU A 49 -7.23 4.03 -12.89
CA GLU A 49 -8.64 3.91 -13.20
C GLU A 49 -9.46 3.43 -12.01
N TRP A 50 -8.97 2.44 -11.25
CA TRP A 50 -9.64 2.01 -10.03
C TRP A 50 -9.76 3.15 -9.01
N VAL A 51 -8.71 3.95 -8.82
CA VAL A 51 -8.77 5.13 -7.94
C VAL A 51 -9.81 6.12 -8.45
N ARG A 52 -9.85 6.40 -9.76
CA ARG A 52 -10.79 7.34 -10.34
C ARG A 52 -12.26 6.88 -10.22
N CYS A 53 -12.52 5.60 -10.39
CA CYS A 53 -13.88 5.05 -10.41
C CYS A 53 -14.42 4.75 -9.00
N GLU A 54 -13.59 4.15 -8.15
CA GLU A 54 -14.00 3.60 -6.87
C GLU A 54 -13.32 4.34 -5.70
N GLY A 55 -12.00 4.53 -5.78
CA GLY A 55 -11.21 5.11 -4.69
C GLY A 55 -11.60 6.55 -4.32
N SER A 56 -11.81 7.42 -5.31
CA SER A 56 -12.17 8.82 -5.10
C SER A 56 -13.61 9.01 -4.65
N ALA A 57 -14.47 8.00 -4.81
CA ALA A 57 -15.84 8.00 -4.32
C ALA A 57 -15.91 7.63 -2.83
N LEU A 58 -14.81 7.17 -2.23
CA LEU A 58 -14.78 6.82 -0.81
C LEU A 58 -14.97 8.06 0.09
N PRO A 59 -15.85 7.99 1.11
CA PRO A 59 -16.03 9.09 2.06
C PRO A 59 -14.71 9.47 2.74
N GLY A 60 -14.39 10.76 2.77
CA GLY A 60 -13.18 11.26 3.41
C GLY A 60 -11.89 11.09 2.57
N PHE A 61 -11.99 10.72 1.29
CA PHE A 61 -10.86 10.69 0.36
C PHE A 61 -10.10 12.03 0.34
N GLN A 62 -8.77 11.96 0.39
CA GLN A 62 -7.87 13.12 0.35
C GLN A 62 -6.84 13.05 -0.78
N GLY A 63 -6.68 11.88 -1.42
CA GLY A 63 -5.72 11.62 -2.47
C GLY A 63 -5.32 10.14 -2.51
N ALA A 64 -4.55 9.76 -3.52
CA ALA A 64 -3.98 8.43 -3.63
C ALA A 64 -2.66 8.44 -4.39
N PHE A 65 -1.82 7.46 -4.08
CA PHE A 65 -0.55 7.26 -4.76
C PHE A 65 -0.21 5.77 -4.86
N LEU A 66 0.60 5.41 -5.84
CA LEU A 66 1.21 4.10 -5.92
C LEU A 66 2.48 4.08 -5.08
N ALA A 67 2.68 2.96 -4.38
CA ALA A 67 3.86 2.67 -3.59
C ALA A 67 4.56 1.41 -4.12
N GLY A 68 5.63 1.01 -3.42
CA GLY A 68 6.30 -0.24 -3.74
C GLY A 68 7.09 -0.21 -5.05
N SER A 69 7.44 -1.42 -5.51
CA SER A 69 8.40 -1.62 -6.60
C SER A 69 7.94 -1.05 -7.94
N VAL A 70 6.63 -1.06 -8.20
CA VAL A 70 6.02 -0.61 -9.47
C VAL A 70 6.37 0.83 -9.83
N THR A 71 6.64 1.68 -8.82
CA THR A 71 7.01 3.10 -9.01
C THR A 71 8.35 3.30 -9.70
N THR A 72 9.22 2.28 -9.68
CA THR A 72 10.57 2.34 -10.24
C THR A 72 10.76 1.49 -11.50
N LEU A 73 9.75 0.70 -11.86
CA LEU A 73 9.80 -0.17 -13.02
C LEU A 73 9.42 0.60 -14.31
N PRO A 74 10.14 0.39 -15.43
CA PRO A 74 9.75 0.89 -16.74
C PRO A 74 8.42 0.29 -17.19
N ASP A 75 7.65 1.06 -17.96
CA ASP A 75 6.26 0.73 -18.29
C ASP A 75 6.15 -0.46 -19.27
N GLU A 76 7.20 -0.70 -20.06
CA GLU A 76 7.28 -1.72 -21.09
C GLU A 76 7.67 -3.10 -20.53
N VAL A 77 8.03 -3.19 -19.25
CA VAL A 77 8.43 -4.44 -18.62
C VAL A 77 7.18 -5.25 -18.23
N PRO A 78 7.13 -6.57 -18.49
CA PRO A 78 6.08 -7.43 -17.97
C PRO A 78 6.12 -7.49 -16.44
N LEU A 79 4.97 -7.25 -15.80
CA LEU A 79 4.77 -7.46 -14.38
C LEU A 79 4.38 -8.94 -14.14
N PRO A 80 5.10 -9.68 -13.28
CA PRO A 80 4.73 -11.05 -12.93
C PRO A 80 3.29 -11.14 -12.39
N GLU A 81 2.57 -12.22 -12.68
CA GLU A 81 1.17 -12.37 -12.21
C GLU A 81 1.03 -12.40 -10.68
N SER A 82 2.09 -12.78 -9.97
CA SER A 82 2.16 -12.79 -8.52
C SER A 82 2.53 -11.44 -7.92
N SER A 83 2.95 -10.48 -8.74
CA SER A 83 3.28 -9.13 -8.31
C SER A 83 2.03 -8.27 -8.30
N ASP A 84 1.88 -7.49 -7.25
CA ASP A 84 0.81 -6.52 -7.06
C ASP A 84 1.25 -5.09 -7.39
N VAL A 85 0.25 -4.24 -7.54
CA VAL A 85 0.36 -2.80 -7.58
C VAL A 85 -0.16 -2.28 -6.24
N ASP A 86 0.75 -1.77 -5.41
CA ASP A 86 0.40 -1.17 -4.13
C ASP A 86 -0.25 0.21 -4.34
N ILE A 87 -1.50 0.35 -3.89
CA ILE A 87 -2.24 1.61 -3.89
C ILE A 87 -2.43 2.04 -2.44
N SER A 88 -1.99 3.25 -2.11
CA SER A 88 -2.29 3.89 -0.83
C SER A 88 -3.32 4.99 -1.04
N VAL A 89 -4.50 4.79 -0.49
CA VAL A 89 -5.58 5.78 -0.48
C VAL A 89 -5.53 6.56 0.83
N VAL A 90 -5.34 7.87 0.72
CA VAL A 90 -5.25 8.77 1.87
C VAL A 90 -6.65 9.22 2.25
N MET A 91 -7.01 9.03 3.52
CA MET A 91 -8.33 9.32 4.05
C MET A 91 -8.23 10.16 5.31
N GLU A 92 -9.23 11.01 5.58
CA GLU A 92 -9.33 11.73 6.85
C GLU A 92 -9.31 10.74 8.03
N GLU A 93 -10.19 9.73 7.97
CA GLU A 93 -10.26 8.64 8.92
C GLU A 93 -10.40 7.32 8.15
N PRO A 94 -9.36 6.47 8.15
CA PRO A 94 -9.42 5.21 7.42
C PRO A 94 -10.32 4.19 8.15
N PRO A 95 -11.10 3.38 7.43
CA PRO A 95 -11.89 2.32 8.04
C PRO A 95 -10.99 1.26 8.71
N PRO A 96 -11.46 0.57 9.76
CA PRO A 96 -10.68 -0.44 10.45
C PRO A 96 -10.43 -1.69 9.60
N VAL A 97 -11.20 -1.88 8.52
CA VAL A 97 -11.09 -3.00 7.61
C VAL A 97 -10.19 -2.60 6.42
N LYS A 98 -9.17 -3.42 6.15
CA LYS A 98 -8.32 -3.26 4.96
C LYS A 98 -9.11 -3.61 3.70
N ALA A 99 -8.90 -2.88 2.62
CA ALA A 99 -9.47 -3.21 1.31
C ALA A 99 -8.91 -4.55 0.78
N GLY A 100 -7.61 -4.79 0.97
CA GLY A 100 -6.96 -6.05 0.64
C GLY A 100 -6.57 -6.16 -0.84
N LYS A 101 -6.37 -7.41 -1.31
CA LYS A 101 -5.90 -7.72 -2.66
C LYS A 101 -7.04 -8.20 -3.55
N PHE A 102 -7.11 -7.69 -4.78
CA PHE A 102 -8.09 -8.13 -5.78
C PHE A 102 -7.58 -7.87 -7.20
N ARG A 103 -8.17 -8.55 -8.20
CA ARG A 103 -7.85 -8.31 -9.60
C ARG A 103 -8.73 -7.23 -10.20
N PHE A 104 -8.13 -6.33 -10.97
CA PHE A 104 -8.82 -5.29 -11.73
C PHE A 104 -8.11 -5.07 -13.07
N ARG A 105 -8.85 -5.20 -14.18
CA ARG A 105 -8.31 -5.11 -15.56
C ARG A 105 -7.02 -5.91 -15.79
N GLY A 106 -6.95 -7.12 -15.23
CA GLY A 106 -5.81 -8.03 -15.37
C GLY A 106 -4.63 -7.78 -14.43
N ALA A 107 -4.59 -6.63 -13.73
CA ALA A 107 -3.60 -6.37 -12.68
C ALA A 107 -4.06 -6.88 -11.32
N LEU A 108 -3.13 -7.34 -10.48
CA LEU A 108 -3.37 -7.59 -9.05
C LEU A 108 -3.16 -6.26 -8.31
N LEU A 109 -4.20 -5.70 -7.71
CA LEU A 109 -4.13 -4.48 -6.92
C LEU A 109 -4.14 -4.84 -5.43
N GLU A 110 -3.27 -4.21 -4.64
CA GLU A 110 -3.32 -4.22 -3.18
C GLU A 110 -3.67 -2.81 -2.69
N VAL A 111 -4.86 -2.65 -2.11
CA VAL A 111 -5.31 -1.34 -1.61
C VAL A 111 -5.12 -1.25 -0.10
N SER A 112 -4.41 -0.21 0.31
CA SER A 112 -4.17 0.18 1.69
C SER A 112 -4.77 1.56 1.96
N TYR A 113 -5.19 1.78 3.21
CA TYR A 113 -5.70 3.08 3.65
C TYR A 113 -4.69 3.74 4.58
N GLU A 114 -4.39 5.00 4.31
CA GLU A 114 -3.48 5.80 5.12
C GLU A 114 -4.22 6.99 5.74
N ALA A 115 -4.11 7.12 7.05
CA ALA A 115 -4.69 8.26 7.76
C ALA A 115 -3.94 9.54 7.37
N ARG A 116 -4.70 10.59 7.01
CA ARG A 116 -4.16 11.91 6.67
C ARG A 116 -3.20 12.44 7.71
N GLU A 117 -3.47 12.20 9.00
CA GLU A 117 -2.62 12.67 10.09
C GLU A 117 -1.17 12.14 9.99
N ARG A 118 -0.97 10.92 9.49
CA ARG A 118 0.37 10.34 9.28
C ARG A 118 1.16 11.08 8.20
N LEU A 119 0.47 11.74 7.28
CA LEU A 119 1.03 12.49 6.16
C LEU A 119 0.91 14.01 6.34
N ARG A 120 0.48 14.49 7.53
CA ARG A 120 0.17 15.91 7.75
C ARG A 120 1.37 16.83 7.58
N THR A 121 2.57 16.39 7.96
CA THR A 121 3.79 17.20 7.87
C THR A 121 4.98 16.41 7.31
N PRO A 122 5.91 17.07 6.59
CA PRO A 122 7.14 16.42 6.13
C PRO A 122 7.94 15.81 7.28
N GLU A 123 7.98 16.46 8.44
CA GLU A 123 8.71 16.01 9.62
C GLU A 123 8.14 14.70 10.18
N THR A 124 6.81 14.53 10.19
CA THR A 124 6.16 13.26 10.58
C THR A 124 6.63 12.13 9.67
N VAL A 125 6.58 12.36 8.35
CA VAL A 125 6.97 11.35 7.34
C VAL A 125 8.46 11.05 7.39
N LEU A 126 9.32 12.06 7.46
CA LEU A 126 10.79 11.90 7.41
C LEU A 126 11.36 11.10 8.59
N ARG A 127 10.63 11.01 9.71
CA ARG A 127 10.98 10.23 10.90
C ARG A 127 10.58 8.76 10.80
N ASP A 128 9.59 8.44 9.96
CA ASP A 128 9.04 7.11 9.81
C ASP A 128 9.79 6.36 8.69
N PRO A 129 10.54 5.28 9.00
CA PRO A 129 11.27 4.51 8.00
C PRO A 129 10.35 3.82 6.98
N HIS A 130 9.10 3.49 7.34
CA HIS A 130 8.14 2.86 6.42
C HIS A 130 7.55 3.86 5.42
N LEU A 131 7.33 5.11 5.84
CA LEU A 131 6.72 6.13 4.98
C LEU A 131 7.74 6.90 4.15
N ALA A 132 8.86 7.32 4.76
CA ALA A 132 9.80 8.24 4.11
C ALA A 132 10.32 7.71 2.76
N GLY A 133 10.59 6.41 2.68
CA GLY A 133 11.10 5.75 1.47
C GLY A 133 10.09 5.78 0.33
N GLY A 134 8.83 5.41 0.63
CA GLY A 134 7.75 5.42 -0.36
C GLY A 134 7.37 6.84 -0.79
N ILE A 135 7.13 7.74 0.16
CA ILE A 135 6.64 9.10 -0.12
C ILE A 135 7.64 9.92 -0.95
N ARG A 136 8.95 9.72 -0.80
CA ARG A 136 9.95 10.49 -1.60
C ARG A 136 9.83 10.25 -3.11
N GLY A 137 9.34 9.08 -3.51
CA GLY A 137 9.32 8.60 -4.91
C GLY A 137 7.98 8.02 -5.31
N MET A 138 6.91 8.36 -4.59
CA MET A 138 5.57 7.86 -4.89
C MET A 138 5.09 8.35 -6.25
N HIS A 139 4.29 7.51 -6.91
CA HIS A 139 3.57 7.92 -8.11
C HIS A 139 2.22 8.46 -7.68
N ILE A 140 2.03 9.77 -7.73
CA ILE A 140 0.76 10.39 -7.34
C ILE A 140 -0.29 10.06 -8.40
N VAL A 141 -1.36 9.39 -7.97
CA VAL A 141 -2.51 9.02 -8.83
C VAL A 141 -3.58 10.10 -8.78
N ALA A 142 -3.84 10.63 -7.59
CA ALA A 142 -4.83 11.67 -7.37
C ALA A 142 -4.40 12.56 -6.20
N ASP A 143 -4.39 13.88 -6.42
CA ASP A 143 -4.07 14.86 -5.38
C ASP A 143 -4.95 16.12 -5.55
N PRO A 144 -6.25 16.04 -5.19
CA PRO A 144 -7.20 17.12 -5.46
C PRO A 144 -6.83 18.47 -4.84
N LEU A 145 -6.01 18.44 -3.77
CA LEU A 145 -5.62 19.62 -2.99
C LEU A 145 -4.14 19.98 -3.14
N GLY A 146 -3.37 19.28 -3.98
CA GLY A 146 -1.92 19.50 -4.15
C GLY A 146 -1.07 19.18 -2.91
N ARG A 147 -1.64 18.49 -1.91
CA ARG A 147 -0.99 18.23 -0.62
C ARG A 147 0.05 17.12 -0.75
N LEU A 148 -0.22 16.08 -1.52
CA LEU A 148 0.70 14.97 -1.73
C LEU A 148 1.93 15.43 -2.53
N ALA A 149 1.74 16.24 -3.56
CA ALA A 149 2.83 16.80 -4.36
C ALA A 149 3.74 17.72 -3.51
N SER A 150 3.14 18.58 -2.70
CA SER A 150 3.89 19.45 -1.76
C SER A 150 4.69 18.62 -0.74
N LEU A 151 4.04 17.60 -0.14
CA LEU A 151 4.68 16.69 0.80
C LEU A 151 5.83 15.91 0.16
N GLN A 152 5.62 15.33 -1.04
CA GLN A 152 6.65 14.61 -1.79
C GLN A 152 7.88 15.47 -2.01
N SER A 153 7.69 16.71 -2.49
CA SER A 153 8.78 17.64 -2.77
C SER A 153 9.61 17.95 -1.52
N GLU A 154 8.96 18.24 -0.39
CA GLU A 154 9.63 18.50 0.89
C GLU A 154 10.37 17.27 1.41
N VAL A 155 9.72 16.10 1.36
CA VAL A 155 10.30 14.83 1.82
C VAL A 155 11.49 14.46 0.95
N ALA A 156 11.38 14.51 -0.38
CA ALA A 156 12.46 14.19 -1.31
C ALA A 156 13.69 15.07 -1.08
N ARG A 157 13.50 16.39 -0.91
CA ARG A 157 14.60 17.34 -0.66
C ARG A 157 15.32 17.08 0.66
N LYS A 158 14.56 16.71 1.70
CA LYS A 158 15.08 16.52 3.06
C LYS A 158 15.48 15.07 3.36
N TYR A 159 15.11 14.10 2.51
CA TYR A 159 15.21 12.66 2.80
C TYR A 159 16.62 12.26 3.23
N ALA A 160 17.63 12.69 2.48
CA ALA A 160 19.04 12.33 2.69
C ALA A 160 19.75 13.16 3.77
N LEU A 161 19.08 14.13 4.41
CA LEU A 161 19.72 14.91 5.47
C LEU A 161 20.09 14.02 6.65
N ARG A 162 21.34 14.14 7.12
CA ARG A 162 21.92 13.29 8.16
C ARG A 162 21.06 13.17 9.42
N ARG A 163 20.37 14.26 9.83
CA ARG A 163 19.47 14.26 10.99
C ARG A 163 18.29 13.30 10.80
N TRP A 164 17.73 13.23 9.60
CA TRP A 164 16.57 12.39 9.29
C TRP A 164 16.97 10.94 9.05
N VAL A 165 18.11 10.70 8.40
CA VAL A 165 18.72 9.36 8.30
C VAL A 165 18.91 8.78 9.70
N ARG A 166 19.63 9.49 10.58
CA ARG A 166 19.85 9.06 11.97
C ARG A 166 18.55 8.78 12.73
N GLN A 167 17.54 9.63 12.52
CA GLN A 167 16.25 9.45 13.19
C GLN A 167 15.55 8.18 12.71
N ARG A 168 15.54 7.91 11.39
CA ARG A 168 14.99 6.65 10.85
C ARG A 168 15.76 5.42 11.33
N CYS A 169 17.09 5.48 11.36
CA CYS A 169 17.92 4.40 11.93
C CYS A 169 17.49 4.09 13.37
N ARG A 170 17.31 5.13 14.20
CA ARG A 170 16.89 4.98 15.60
C ARG A 170 15.48 4.39 15.70
N THR A 171 14.53 4.89 14.92
CA THR A 171 13.15 4.37 14.89
C THR A 171 13.13 2.89 14.49
N ALA A 172 13.80 2.52 13.40
CA ALA A 172 13.86 1.14 12.93
C ALA A 172 14.58 0.22 13.92
N THR A 173 15.69 0.66 14.51
CA THR A 173 16.43 -0.12 15.52
C THR A 173 15.60 -0.33 16.79
N ALA A 174 14.90 0.70 17.26
CA ALA A 174 14.02 0.59 18.42
C ALA A 174 12.85 -0.37 18.16
N ALA A 175 12.24 -0.30 16.97
CA ALA A 175 11.17 -1.21 16.57
C ALA A 175 11.66 -2.67 16.43
N ALA A 176 12.83 -2.88 15.81
CA ALA A 176 13.45 -4.20 15.69
C ALA A 176 13.77 -4.80 17.06
N THR A 177 14.42 -4.02 17.92
CA THR A 177 14.79 -4.44 19.29
C THR A 177 13.56 -4.76 20.12
N GLY A 178 12.52 -3.91 20.05
CA GLY A 178 11.26 -4.14 20.75
C GLY A 178 10.59 -5.45 20.35
N ARG A 179 10.53 -5.78 19.06
CA ARG A 179 9.96 -7.06 18.58
C ARG A 179 10.80 -8.26 19.02
N LEU A 180 12.13 -8.16 18.91
CA LEU A 180 13.02 -9.27 19.24
C LEU A 180 13.06 -9.56 20.75
N GLN A 181 12.99 -8.53 21.60
CA GLN A 181 13.01 -8.69 23.07
C GLN A 181 11.72 -9.30 23.63
N HIS A 182 10.58 -9.13 22.97
CA HIS A 182 9.27 -9.57 23.46
C HIS A 182 8.78 -10.85 22.77
N THR A 183 9.69 -11.65 22.18
CA THR A 183 9.29 -12.92 21.56
C THR A 183 8.98 -13.94 22.65
N ASP A 184 7.70 -14.31 22.76
CA ASP A 184 7.21 -15.30 23.71
C ASP A 184 7.70 -16.72 23.31
N ALA A 185 8.55 -17.31 24.15
CA ALA A 185 9.08 -18.65 23.92
C ALA A 185 8.00 -19.75 23.96
N SER A 186 6.86 -19.48 24.60
CA SER A 186 5.71 -20.39 24.71
C SER A 186 4.74 -20.29 23.53
N ALA A 187 4.87 -19.27 22.68
CA ALA A 187 4.03 -19.10 21.49
C ALA A 187 4.26 -20.24 20.46
N PRO A 188 3.28 -20.52 19.60
CA PRO A 188 3.44 -21.45 18.47
C PRO A 188 4.68 -21.13 17.63
N LEU A 189 5.32 -22.16 17.07
CA LEU A 189 6.57 -22.00 16.32
C LEU A 189 6.47 -20.96 15.20
N HIS A 190 5.36 -20.92 14.46
CA HIS A 190 5.18 -19.98 13.37
C HIS A 190 5.12 -18.52 13.85
N GLU A 191 4.55 -18.25 15.03
CA GLU A 191 4.52 -16.90 15.63
C GLU A 191 5.92 -16.46 16.08
N ARG A 192 6.68 -17.39 16.67
CA ARG A 192 8.07 -17.15 17.07
C ARG A 192 8.96 -16.84 15.86
N VAL A 193 8.84 -17.65 14.81
CA VAL A 193 9.60 -17.47 13.55
C VAL A 193 9.22 -16.16 12.87
N THR A 194 7.92 -15.84 12.78
CA THR A 194 7.46 -14.59 12.14
C THR A 194 7.83 -13.36 12.96
N SER A 195 7.72 -13.40 14.30
CA SER A 195 8.19 -12.31 15.18
C SER A 195 9.68 -12.01 14.95
N TRP A 196 10.52 -13.05 14.91
CA TRP A 196 11.94 -12.91 14.63
C TRP A 196 12.20 -12.39 13.20
N LEU A 197 11.56 -12.97 12.19
CA LEU A 197 11.70 -12.59 10.79
C LEU A 197 11.30 -11.11 10.55
N PHE A 198 10.13 -10.71 11.05
CA PHE A 198 9.63 -9.33 10.92
C PHE A 198 10.34 -8.34 11.85
N GLY A 199 10.96 -8.80 12.93
CA GLY A 199 11.81 -7.96 13.77
C GLY A 199 13.13 -7.65 13.07
N THR A 200 13.77 -8.67 12.50
CA THR A 200 15.05 -8.53 11.78
C THR A 200 14.91 -7.78 10.46
N SER A 201 13.82 -7.97 9.71
CA SER A 201 13.61 -7.30 8.42
C SER A 201 13.52 -5.78 8.50
N LEU A 202 13.17 -5.21 9.65
CA LEU A 202 13.13 -3.75 9.87
C LEU A 202 14.50 -3.08 9.68
N THR A 203 15.60 -3.83 9.82
CA THR A 203 16.95 -3.32 9.57
C THR A 203 17.20 -3.00 8.09
N ALA A 204 16.46 -3.62 7.18
CA ALA A 204 16.54 -3.36 5.73
C ALA A 204 15.79 -2.09 5.29
N LEU A 205 15.10 -1.41 6.20
CA LEU A 205 14.40 -0.14 5.93
C LEU A 205 15.29 1.10 6.13
N ILE A 206 16.55 0.90 6.55
CA ILE A 206 17.48 1.95 6.96
C ILE A 206 18.41 2.32 5.81
#